data_AF-A0A086Y0I9-F1
#
_entry.id   AF-A0A086Y0I9-F1
#
_cell.length_a   1.000
_cell.length_b   1.000
_cell.length_c   1.000
_cell.angle_alpha   90.00
_cell.angle_beta   90.00
_cell.angle_gamma   90.00
#
_symmetry.space_group_name_H-M   'P 1'
#
loop_
_entity.id
_entity.type
_entity.pdbx_description
1 polymer ?
#
loop_
_entity_poly.entity_id
_entity_poly.type
_entity_poly.pdbx_seq_one_letter_code
_entity_poly.pdbx_strand_id
1 'polypeptide(L)'
;MDSRAILRIQDRTGRGPWRPGCASKWVDAWRTSQLPPIYDDVHDFRKIVSGAHGAGLHIGCAVRGMDGLGKWFSPMELSRLITQGFGVVDASGCDVLAETEHQLLIASKWPLSRLPMAQVAIA
;
A
#
# COMPACT_ATOMS: atom_id res chain seq x y z
N MET A 1 9.19 -16.77 -1.05
CA MET A 1 9.21 -15.41 -1.65
C MET A 1 10.04 -14.52 -0.75
N ASP A 2 10.76 -13.55 -1.32
CA ASP A 2 11.68 -12.70 -0.55
C ASP A 2 10.90 -11.80 0.43
N SER A 3 11.08 -12.04 1.72
CA SER A 3 10.50 -11.24 2.80
C SER A 3 11.03 -9.79 2.83
N ARG A 4 12.01 -9.46 1.97
CA ARG A 4 12.55 -8.10 1.80
C ARG A 4 11.77 -7.24 0.80
N ALA A 5 10.95 -7.83 -0.07
CA ALA A 5 10.21 -7.08 -1.08
C ALA A 5 9.25 -6.08 -0.42
N ILE A 6 9.14 -4.88 -0.98
CA ILE A 6 8.13 -3.90 -0.58
C ILE A 6 7.04 -3.89 -1.64
N LEU A 7 5.82 -4.30 -1.25
CA LEU A 7 4.69 -4.42 -2.15
C LEU A 7 3.66 -3.35 -1.87
N ARG A 8 3.00 -2.86 -2.92
CA ARG A 8 1.90 -1.90 -2.83
C ARG A 8 0.77 -2.32 -3.75
N ILE A 9 -0.47 -2.03 -3.36
CA ILE A 9 -1.62 -2.10 -4.26
C ILE A 9 -1.95 -0.70 -4.75
N GLN A 10 -2.13 -0.55 -6.06
CA GLN A 10 -2.56 0.71 -6.65
C GLN A 10 -3.31 0.53 -7.97
N ASP A 11 -4.11 1.52 -8.33
CA ASP A 11 -4.71 1.63 -9.66
C ASP A 11 -3.74 2.25 -10.68
N ARG A 12 -4.17 2.33 -11.95
CA ARG A 12 -3.40 2.93 -13.06
C ARG A 12 -2.95 4.38 -12.84
N THR A 13 -3.54 5.10 -11.88
CA THR A 13 -3.19 6.48 -11.53
C THR A 13 -2.21 6.55 -10.35
N GLY A 14 -1.78 5.41 -9.82
CA GLY A 14 -0.87 5.31 -8.67
C GLY A 14 -1.58 5.43 -7.32
N ARG A 15 -2.92 5.50 -7.30
CA ARG A 15 -3.69 5.61 -6.06
C ARG A 15 -3.93 4.24 -5.44
N GLY A 16 -3.73 4.15 -4.13
CA GLY A 16 -4.04 2.95 -3.36
C GLY A 16 -5.54 2.74 -3.13
N PRO A 17 -5.96 1.55 -2.68
CA PRO A 17 -7.35 1.19 -2.43
C PRO A 17 -7.96 1.88 -1.19
N TRP A 18 -7.12 2.42 -0.31
CA TRP A 18 -7.49 3.13 0.93
C TRP A 18 -8.02 4.56 0.70
N ARG A 19 -9.00 4.71 -0.19
CA ARG A 19 -9.65 5.99 -0.48
C ARG A 19 -11.08 6.01 0.08
N PRO A 20 -11.54 7.15 0.66
CA PRO A 20 -12.91 7.28 1.17
C PRO A 20 -13.96 6.83 0.14
N GLY A 21 -14.94 6.03 0.58
CA GLY A 21 -16.00 5.51 -0.29
C GLY A 21 -15.62 4.34 -1.22
N CYS A 22 -14.37 3.86 -1.17
CA CYS A 22 -13.92 2.73 -1.99
C CYS A 22 -13.79 1.42 -1.19
N ALA A 23 -13.57 1.50 0.12
CA ALA A 23 -13.44 0.32 0.99
C ALA A 23 -14.65 -0.63 0.89
N SER A 24 -15.88 -0.09 0.89
CA SER A 24 -17.11 -0.88 0.78
C SER A 24 -17.25 -1.68 -0.53
N LYS A 25 -16.44 -1.39 -1.55
CA LYS A 25 -16.49 -2.09 -2.85
C LYS A 25 -15.61 -3.34 -2.92
N TRP A 26 -14.70 -3.53 -1.97
CA TRP A 26 -13.78 -4.66 -2.01
C TRP A 26 -13.69 -5.38 -0.67
N VAL A 27 -13.89 -4.70 0.46
CA VAL A 27 -13.86 -5.31 1.79
C VAL A 27 -14.88 -6.44 1.91
N ASP A 28 -14.45 -7.54 2.51
CA ASP A 28 -15.32 -8.67 2.79
C ASP A 28 -16.46 -8.30 3.77
N ALA A 29 -17.70 -8.68 3.44
CA ALA A 29 -18.88 -8.35 4.25
C ALA A 29 -18.84 -8.96 5.66
N TRP A 30 -18.07 -10.03 5.85
CA TRP A 30 -17.88 -10.73 7.13
C TRP A 30 -16.69 -10.18 7.93
N ARG A 31 -15.93 -9.22 7.39
CA ARG A 31 -14.74 -8.67 8.05
C ARG A 31 -15.15 -7.67 9.12
N THR A 32 -14.98 -8.06 10.39
CA THR A 32 -15.41 -7.29 11.56
C THR A 32 -14.36 -6.30 12.06
N SER A 33 -13.09 -6.45 11.64
CA SER A 33 -11.99 -5.56 12.00
C SER A 33 -11.07 -5.30 10.81
N GLN A 34 -10.55 -4.07 10.73
CA GLN A 34 -9.49 -3.69 9.80
C GLN A 34 -8.25 -3.30 10.60
N LEU A 35 -7.08 -3.44 9.98
CA LEU A 35 -5.84 -2.94 10.56
C LEU A 35 -5.90 -1.40 10.66
N PRO A 36 -5.28 -0.83 11.70
CA PRO A 36 -5.31 0.62 11.90
C PRO A 36 -4.64 1.33 10.71
N PRO A 37 -5.11 2.52 10.34
CA PRO A 37 -4.43 3.36 9.37
C PRO A 37 -3.07 3.83 9.90
N ILE A 38 -2.09 4.05 9.01
CA ILE A 38 -0.69 4.31 9.38
C ILE A 38 -0.48 5.52 10.30
N TYR A 39 -1.38 6.51 10.22
CA TYR A 39 -1.26 7.71 11.04
C TYR A 39 -1.62 7.49 12.52
N ASP A 40 -2.26 6.36 12.86
CA ASP A 40 -2.52 5.99 14.26
C ASP A 40 -1.25 5.42 14.92
N ASP A 41 -0.40 4.74 14.14
CA ASP A 41 0.83 4.11 14.62
C ASP A 41 2.06 5.04 14.55
N VAL A 42 2.07 6.01 13.65
CA VAL A 42 3.23 6.89 13.40
C VAL A 42 3.04 8.24 14.10
N HIS A 43 3.67 8.41 15.26
CA HIS A 43 3.56 9.61 16.10
C HIS A 43 3.79 10.94 15.35
N ASP A 44 4.80 11.00 14.49
CA ASP A 44 5.17 12.22 13.74
C ASP A 44 4.61 12.23 12.30
N PHE A 45 3.54 11.48 12.02
CA PHE A 45 3.04 11.25 10.67
C PHE A 45 2.87 12.53 9.85
N ARG A 46 2.21 13.56 10.42
CA ARG A 46 1.97 14.84 9.72
C ARG A 46 3.27 15.55 9.37
N LYS A 47 4.28 15.51 10.23
CA LYS A 47 5.58 16.15 10.01
C LYS A 47 6.34 15.44 8.90
N ILE A 48 6.34 14.11 8.90
CA ILE A 48 6.97 13.28 7.87
C ILE A 48 6.32 13.54 6.51
N VAL A 49 4.99 13.48 6.43
CA VAL A 49 4.21 13.74 5.21
C VAL A 49 4.44 15.15 4.68
N SER A 50 4.38 16.16 5.56
CA SER A 50 4.61 17.55 5.18
C SER A 50 6.03 17.76 4.64
N GLY A 51 7.04 17.18 5.31
CA GLY A 51 8.44 17.24 4.86
C GLY A 51 8.65 16.58 3.50
N ALA A 52 8.06 15.40 3.27
CA ALA A 52 8.15 14.70 1.99
C ALA A 52 7.49 15.50 0.85
N HIS A 53 6.31 16.08 1.09
CA HIS A 53 5.66 16.95 0.12
C HIS A 53 6.46 18.23 -0.14
N GLY A 54 7.04 18.85 0.90
CA GLY A 54 7.92 20.01 0.76
C GLY A 54 9.18 19.71 -0.07
N ALA A 55 9.65 18.46 -0.05
CA ALA A 55 10.74 17.97 -0.89
C ALA A 55 10.30 17.54 -2.30
N GLY A 56 9.02 17.71 -2.66
CA GLY A 56 8.48 17.32 -3.97
C GLY A 56 8.34 15.80 -4.17
N LEU A 57 8.31 15.01 -3.10
CA LEU A 57 8.20 13.55 -3.18
C LEU A 57 6.75 13.09 -3.31
N HIS A 58 6.57 11.95 -3.98
CA HIS A 58 5.32 11.22 -4.05
C HIS A 58 5.28 10.16 -2.96
N ILE A 59 4.25 10.21 -2.12
CA ILE A 59 4.13 9.32 -0.95
C ILE A 59 2.94 8.36 -1.04
N GLY A 60 3.04 7.23 -0.34
CA GLY A 60 1.95 6.28 -0.21
C GLY A 60 2.24 5.14 0.77
N CYS A 61 1.24 4.31 1.02
CA CYS A 61 1.41 3.11 1.86
C CYS A 61 1.87 1.87 1.06
N ALA A 62 2.64 1.02 1.71
CA ALA A 62 3.10 -0.28 1.21
C ALA A 62 3.19 -1.30 2.36
N VAL A 63 3.58 -2.54 2.05
CA VAL A 63 3.73 -3.65 3.01
C VAL A 63 4.99 -4.47 2.70
N ARG A 64 5.53 -5.19 3.70
CA ARG A 64 6.62 -6.16 3.49
C ARG A 64 6.07 -7.47 2.92
N GLY A 65 6.50 -7.80 1.71
CA GLY A 65 6.24 -9.07 1.04
C GLY A 65 4.75 -9.43 0.94
N MET A 66 4.51 -10.68 0.54
CA MET A 66 3.15 -11.22 0.44
C MET A 66 2.49 -11.43 1.80
N ASP A 67 3.27 -11.73 2.84
CA ASP A 67 2.74 -11.91 4.19
C ASP A 67 2.12 -10.61 4.71
N GLY A 68 2.79 -9.46 4.51
CA GLY A 68 2.23 -8.15 4.85
C GLY A 68 0.99 -7.81 4.02
N LEU A 69 0.96 -8.21 2.74
CA LEU A 69 -0.20 -8.04 1.88
C LEU A 69 -1.40 -8.85 2.40
N GLY A 70 -1.17 -10.11 2.81
CA GLY A 70 -2.17 -11.01 3.34
C GLY A 70 -2.75 -10.58 4.70
N LYS A 71 -2.01 -9.79 5.48
CA LYS A 71 -2.55 -9.14 6.69
C LYS A 71 -3.62 -8.10 6.34
N TRP A 72 -3.40 -7.34 5.27
CA TRP A 72 -4.31 -6.27 4.84
C TRP A 72 -5.46 -6.76 3.98
N PHE A 73 -5.23 -7.74 3.12
CA PHE A 73 -6.21 -8.18 2.13
C PHE A 73 -6.34 -9.70 2.14
N SER A 74 -7.57 -10.18 2.28
CA SER A 74 -7.89 -11.57 1.97
C SER A 74 -7.64 -11.85 0.48
N PRO A 75 -7.42 -13.12 0.08
CA PRO A 75 -7.32 -13.47 -1.34
C PRO A 75 -8.53 -13.02 -2.16
N MET A 76 -9.72 -13.02 -1.57
CA MET A 76 -10.95 -12.58 -2.21
C MET A 76 -10.98 -11.05 -2.40
N GLU A 77 -10.56 -10.30 -1.38
CA GLU A 77 -10.44 -8.83 -1.48
C GLU A 77 -9.41 -8.42 -2.53
N LEU A 78 -8.26 -9.11 -2.61
CA LEU A 78 -7.27 -8.91 -3.68
C LEU A 78 -7.87 -9.17 -5.06
N SER A 79 -8.61 -10.27 -5.23
CA SER A 79 -9.28 -10.60 -6.50
C SER A 79 -10.29 -9.53 -6.93
N ARG A 80 -11.08 -9.00 -5.98
CA ARG A 80 -12.01 -7.88 -6.25
C ARG A 80 -11.27 -6.60 -6.64
N LEU A 81 -10.16 -6.30 -5.97
CA LEU A 81 -9.31 -5.16 -6.30
C LEU A 81 -8.74 -5.28 -7.71
N ILE A 82 -8.25 -6.47 -8.09
CA ILE A 82 -7.74 -6.74 -9.45
C ILE A 82 -8.84 -6.51 -10.49
N THR A 83 -10.05 -7.01 -10.24
CA THR A 83 -11.21 -6.79 -11.13
C THR A 83 -11.57 -5.31 -11.28
N GLN A 84 -11.27 -4.49 -10.27
CA GLN A 84 -11.48 -3.03 -10.30
C GLN A 84 -10.31 -2.25 -10.93
N GLY A 85 -9.31 -2.95 -11.49
CA GLY A 85 -8.16 -2.33 -12.16
C GLY A 85 -7.04 -1.92 -11.21
N PHE A 86 -7.01 -2.48 -10.00
CA PHE A 86 -5.84 -2.39 -9.13
C PHE A 86 -4.85 -3.51 -9.45
N GLY A 87 -3.57 -3.28 -9.16
CA GLY A 87 -2.52 -4.27 -9.29
C GLY A 87 -1.54 -4.20 -8.12
N VAL A 88 -0.85 -5.32 -7.89
CA VAL A 88 0.30 -5.36 -6.97
C VAL A 88 1.52 -4.85 -7.73
N VAL A 89 2.17 -3.82 -7.19
CA VAL A 89 3.38 -3.21 -7.73
C VAL A 89 4.54 -3.39 -6.77
N ASP A 90 5.75 -3.45 -7.33
CA ASP A 90 7.00 -3.50 -6.58
C ASP A 90 7.44 -2.07 -6.24
N ALA A 91 7.51 -1.79 -4.95
CA ALA A 91 7.93 -0.52 -4.38
C ALA A 91 9.28 -0.64 -3.64
N SER A 92 10.06 -1.68 -3.90
CA SER A 92 11.36 -1.91 -3.25
C SER A 92 12.41 -0.83 -3.59
N GLY A 93 12.19 -0.07 -4.67
CA GLY A 93 13.01 1.09 -5.04
C GLY A 93 12.60 2.41 -4.39
N CYS A 94 11.59 2.42 -3.51
CA CYS A 94 11.15 3.60 -2.79
C CYS A 94 11.88 3.75 -1.45
N ASP A 95 12.03 4.98 -1.00
CA ASP A 95 12.53 5.28 0.34
C ASP A 95 11.44 4.95 1.38
N VAL A 96 11.80 4.27 2.47
CA VAL A 96 10.90 4.03 3.60
C VAL A 96 11.00 5.20 4.57
N LEU A 97 9.91 5.97 4.70
CA LEU A 97 9.82 7.11 5.60
C LEU A 97 9.40 6.73 7.02
N ALA A 98 8.59 5.69 7.14
CA ALA A 98 8.15 5.11 8.41
C ALA A 98 7.75 3.64 8.19
N GLU A 99 7.90 2.81 9.22
CA GLU A 99 7.52 1.41 9.20
C GLU A 99 6.81 1.07 10.52
N THR A 100 5.70 0.36 10.43
CA THR A 100 4.92 -0.17 11.55
C THR A 100 4.84 -1.69 11.43
N GLU A 101 4.22 -2.37 12.39
CA GLU A 101 4.04 -3.83 12.32
C GLU A 101 3.25 -4.27 11.06
N HIS A 102 2.42 -3.38 10.53
CA HIS A 102 1.42 -3.73 9.52
C HIS A 102 1.65 -3.03 8.18
N GLN A 103 2.38 -1.92 8.13
CA GLN A 103 2.44 -1.07 6.94
C GLN A 103 3.67 -0.17 6.94
N LEU A 104 4.00 0.32 5.75
CA LEU A 104 5.10 1.25 5.50
C LEU A 104 4.56 2.51 4.89
N LEU A 105 5.12 3.65 5.28
CA LEU A 105 5.03 4.90 4.53
C LEU A 105 6.24 4.96 3.61
N ILE A 106 6.00 5.01 2.30
CA ILE A 106 7.06 5.08 1.29
C ILE A 106 7.04 6.41 0.56
N ALA A 107 8.19 6.79 0.01
CA ALA A 107 8.37 7.95 -0.85
C ALA A 107 9.13 7.61 -2.13
N SER A 108 8.79 8.30 -3.20
CA SER A 108 9.49 8.24 -4.48
C SER A 108 9.67 9.63 -5.07
N LYS A 109 10.79 9.82 -5.76
CA LYS A 109 11.04 11.02 -6.60
C LYS A 109 10.14 11.05 -7.84
N TRP A 110 9.58 9.92 -8.23
CA TRP A 110 8.71 9.79 -9.41
C TRP A 110 7.28 9.46 -8.98
N PRO A 111 6.27 9.79 -9.81
CA PRO A 111 4.89 9.41 -9.52
C PRO A 111 4.76 7.90 -9.26
N LEU A 112 4.06 7.51 -8.20
CA LEU A 112 3.90 6.10 -7.83
C LEU A 112 3.23 5.27 -8.93
N SER A 113 2.47 5.89 -9.83
CA SER A 113 1.92 5.24 -11.03
C SER A 113 2.98 4.64 -11.97
N ARG A 114 4.26 4.98 -11.79
CA ARG A 114 5.39 4.45 -12.57
C ARG A 114 6.07 3.23 -11.91
N LEU A 115 5.61 2.80 -10.75
CA LEU A 115 6.15 1.61 -10.11
C LEU A 115 5.91 0.37 -11.00
N PRO A 116 6.90 -0.51 -11.14
CA PRO A 116 6.77 -1.71 -11.94
C PRO A 116 5.77 -2.69 -11.32
N MET A 117 5.09 -3.47 -12.16
CA MET A 117 4.24 -4.56 -11.70
C MET A 117 5.10 -5.57 -10.92
N ALA A 118 4.61 -6.01 -9.77
CA ALA A 118 5.30 -7.02 -8.99
C ALA A 118 5.19 -8.38 -9.72
N GLN A 119 6.30 -9.10 -9.80
CA GLN A 119 6.29 -10.50 -10.25
C GLN A 119 5.86 -11.38 -9.08
N VAL A 120 4.56 -11.40 -8.81
CA VAL A 120 3.95 -12.25 -7.77
C VAL A 120 3.26 -13.43 -8.42
N ALA A 121 3.69 -14.64 -8.08
CA ALA A 121 2.92 -15.85 -8.36
C ALA A 121 1.69 -15.85 -7.45
N ILE A 122 0.52 -15.59 -8.03
CA ILE A 122 -0.75 -15.77 -7.34
C ILE A 122 -1.08 -17.26 -7.49
N ALA A 123 -0.87 -18.02 -6.41
CA ALA A 123 -1.19 -19.45 -6.34
C ALA A 123 -2.69 -19.66 -6.09
#